data_AF-Q4TDD9-F1
#
_entry.id   AF-Q4TDD9-F1
#
_cell.length_a   1.000
_cell.length_b   1.000
_cell.length_c   1.000
_cell.angle_alpha   90.00
_cell.angle_beta   90.00
_cell.angle_gamma   90.00
#
_symmetry.space_group_name_H-M   'P 1'
#
loop_
_entity.id
_entity.type
_entity.pdbx_description
1 polymer ?
#
loop_
_entity_poly.entity_id
_entity_poly.type
_entity_poly.pdbx_seq_one_letter_code
_entity_poly.pdbx_strand_id
1 'polypeptide(L)' 'GRGPPDAAPSSPGTLPYFLQEPQDAFIVRGNPVRLRCQAAPALQIFFKCNGEWVHQNQHFSHEFKDLDTG' A
#
# COMPACT_ATOMS: atom_id res chain seq x y z
N GLY A 1 -26.49 16.58 6.21
CA GLY A 1 -25.73 15.35 6.53
C GLY A 1 -24.26 15.71 6.48
N ARG A 2 -23.52 15.43 7.56
CA ARG A 2 -22.08 15.70 7.65
C ARG A 2 -21.38 14.61 6.85
N GLY A 3 -20.75 14.96 5.72
CA GLY A 3 -19.89 14.05 4.97
C GLY A 3 -18.72 13.57 5.84
N PRO A 4 -18.11 12.41 5.55
CA PRO A 4 -16.93 11.94 6.26
C PRO A 4 -15.81 12.97 6.15
N PRO A 5 -14.92 13.11 7.16
CA PRO A 5 -13.89 14.12 7.14
C PRO A 5 -12.95 13.83 5.95
N ASP A 6 -12.99 14.72 4.98
CA ASP A 6 -12.04 14.80 3.89
C ASP A 6 -10.62 14.67 4.46
N ALA A 7 -9.85 13.76 3.84
CA ALA A 7 -8.46 13.52 4.16
C ALA A 7 -7.73 14.86 4.35
N ALA A 8 -7.17 15.06 5.55
CA ALA A 8 -6.41 16.26 5.88
C ALA A 8 -5.37 16.52 4.78
N PRO A 9 -5.16 17.79 4.36
CA PRO A 9 -4.21 18.10 3.31
C PRO A 9 -2.82 17.63 3.73
N SER A 10 -2.27 16.68 2.97
CA SER A 10 -0.93 16.15 3.15
C SER A 10 0.06 17.31 3.15
N SER A 11 0.67 17.60 4.30
CA SER A 11 1.76 18.57 4.41
C SER A 11 2.88 18.14 3.45
N PRO A 12 3.58 19.06 2.76
CA PRO A 12 4.55 18.72 1.71
C PRO A 12 5.76 17.87 2.15
N GLY A 13 5.88 17.53 3.44
CA GLY A 13 6.86 16.57 3.98
C GLY A 13 6.29 15.20 4.36
N THR A 14 5.01 14.91 4.06
CA THR A 14 4.29 13.71 4.54
C THR A 14 3.71 12.86 3.41
N LEU A 15 4.03 13.17 2.14
CA LEU A 15 3.57 12.37 1.02
C LEU A 15 4.29 11.00 1.02
N PRO A 16 3.55 9.88 0.94
CA PRO A 16 4.17 8.57 0.86
C PRO A 16 5.07 8.47 -0.37
N TYR A 17 6.29 8.00 -0.18
CA TYR A 17 7.17 7.62 -1.28
C TYR A 17 7.44 6.11 -1.21
N PHE A 18 7.68 5.49 -2.36
CA PHE A 18 7.98 4.07 -2.40
C PHE A 18 9.41 3.80 -1.92
N LEU A 19 9.54 2.97 -0.88
CA LEU A 19 10.78 2.33 -0.49
C LEU A 19 11.03 1.08 -1.35
N GLN A 20 9.95 0.39 -1.71
CA GLN A 20 9.96 -0.73 -2.64
C GLN A 20 8.72 -0.65 -3.53
N GLU A 21 8.95 -0.49 -4.83
CA GLU A 21 7.90 -0.60 -5.85
C GLU A 21 7.66 -2.06 -6.23
N PRO A 22 6.40 -2.44 -6.50
CA PRO A 22 6.08 -3.76 -7.04
C PRO A 22 6.71 -3.93 -8.42
N GLN A 23 7.37 -5.07 -8.61
CA GLN A 23 8.01 -5.44 -9.88
C GLN A 23 7.16 -6.46 -10.62
N ASP A 24 7.30 -6.47 -11.95
CA ASP A 24 6.68 -7.49 -12.79
C ASP A 24 7.15 -8.89 -12.37
N ALA A 25 6.21 -9.83 -12.29
CA ALA A 25 6.47 -11.20 -11.87
C ALA A 25 5.85 -12.20 -12.84
N PHE A 26 6.50 -13.35 -12.99
CA PHE A 26 6.08 -14.40 -13.91
C PHE A 26 5.63 -15.65 -13.15
N ILE A 27 4.50 -16.22 -13.56
CA ILE A 27 4.01 -17.49 -13.03
C ILE A 27 4.79 -18.62 -13.71
N VAL A 28 5.57 -19.37 -12.93
CA VAL A 28 6.34 -20.53 -13.41
C VAL A 28 5.67 -21.80 -12.93
N ARG A 29 5.23 -22.67 -13.84
CA ARG A 29 4.62 -23.98 -13.53
C ARG A 29 3.41 -23.88 -12.57
N GLY A 30 2.60 -22.83 -12.73
CA GLY A 30 1.39 -22.62 -11.92
C GLY A 30 1.64 -22.14 -10.48
N ASN A 31 2.89 -21.83 -10.11
CA ASN A 31 3.18 -21.29 -8.78
C ASN A 31 2.68 -19.84 -8.68
N PRO A 32 1.91 -19.49 -7.64
CA PRO A 32 1.40 -18.14 -7.46
C PRO A 32 2.54 -17.15 -7.18
N VAL A 33 2.42 -15.95 -7.74
CA VAL A 33 3.35 -14.85 -7.51
C VAL A 33 2.82 -13.92 -6.42
N ARG A 34 3.74 -13.32 -5.66
CA ARG A 34 3.40 -12.31 -4.65
C ARG A 34 4.11 -11.00 -4.96
N LEU A 35 3.32 -9.98 -5.28
CA LEU A 35 3.82 -8.61 -5.43
C LEU A 35 4.12 -8.02 -4.05
N ARG A 36 5.20 -7.26 -3.95
CA ARG A 36 5.63 -6.59 -2.72
C ARG A 36 5.68 -5.09 -2.96
N CYS A 37 5.24 -4.33 -1.96
CA CYS A 37 5.26 -2.88 -1.99
C CYS A 37 5.54 -2.38 -0.59
N GLN A 38 6.39 -1.36 -0.47
CA GLN A 38 6.66 -0.67 0.78
C GLN A 38 6.73 0.83 0.49
N ALA A 39 6.09 1.63 1.34
CA ALA A 39 6.12 3.07 1.26
C ALA A 39 6.20 3.68 2.66
N ALA A 40 6.78 4.88 2.75
CA ALA A 40 6.86 5.64 3.98
C ALA A 40 6.70 7.15 3.70
N PRO A 41 6.13 7.95 4.61
CA PRO A 41 5.21 7.50 5.65
C PRO A 41 3.89 7.01 5.02
N ALA A 42 3.46 5.79 5.32
CA ALA A 42 2.21 5.24 4.80
C ALA A 42 1.46 4.48 5.90
N LEU A 43 0.23 4.93 6.20
CA LEU A 43 -0.65 4.23 7.17
C LEU A 43 -1.36 3.05 6.52
N GLN A 44 -1.70 3.16 5.23
CA GLN A 44 -2.46 2.15 4.50
C GLN A 44 -1.93 2.05 3.08
N ILE A 45 -1.80 0.83 2.57
CA ILE A 45 -1.39 0.53 1.20
C ILE A 45 -2.35 -0.51 0.64
N PHE A 46 -2.89 -0.24 -0.55
CA PHE A 46 -3.83 -1.12 -1.25
C PHE A 46 -3.34 -1.42 -2.66
N PHE A 47 -3.58 -2.64 -3.14
CA PHE A 47 -3.29 -3.03 -4.52
C PHE A 47 -4.51 -2.82 -5.41
N LYS A 48 -4.27 -2.32 -6.62
CA LYS A 48 -5.26 -2.23 -7.69
C LYS A 48 -4.78 -3.04 -8.87
N CYS A 49 -5.51 -4.08 -9.24
CA CYS A 49 -5.19 -4.98 -10.36
C CYS A 49 -6.19 -4.77 -11.48
N ASN A 50 -5.72 -4.46 -12.70
CA ASN A 50 -6.57 -4.28 -13.89
C ASN A 50 -7.74 -3.30 -13.71
N GLY A 51 -7.59 -2.28 -12.85
CA GLY A 51 -8.65 -1.31 -12.60
C GLY A 51 -9.51 -1.58 -11.36
N GLU A 52 -9.36 -2.73 -10.70
CA GLU A 52 -10.15 -3.12 -9.53
C GLU A 52 -9.29 -3.22 -8.26
N TRP A 53 -9.85 -2.79 -7.11
CA TRP A 53 -9.17 -2.91 -5.83
C TRP A 53 -9.15 -4.37 -5.37
N VAL A 54 -7.98 -4.86 -4.96
CA VAL A 54 -7.83 -6.21 -4.43
C VAL A 54 -8.47 -6.29 -3.05
N HIS A 55 -9.31 -7.29 -2.83
CA HIS A 55 -9.97 -7.49 -1.54
C HIS A 55 -8.96 -7.82 -0.43
N GLN A 56 -9.21 -7.40 0.82
CA GLN A 56 -8.32 -7.61 1.97
C GLN A 56 -7.96 -9.09 2.18
N ASN A 57 -8.89 -10.01 1.90
CA ASN A 57 -8.63 -11.45 2.05
C ASN A 57 -7.62 -12.02 1.03
N GLN A 58 -7.31 -11.27 -0.03
CA GLN A 58 -6.44 -11.69 -1.13
C GLN A 58 -5.07 -10.98 -1.13
N HIS A 59 -4.82 -10.10 -0.16
CA HIS A 59 -3.51 -9.49 0.06
C HIS A 59 -3.17 -9.44 1.55
N PHE A 60 -1.89 -9.36 1.88
CA PHE A 60 -1.45 -9.16 3.25
C PHE A 60 -0.91 -7.74 3.37
N SER A 61 -1.51 -6.93 4.24
CA SER A 61 -0.97 -5.64 4.67
C SER A 61 -0.29 -5.81 6.03
N HIS A 62 0.84 -5.14 6.21
CA HIS A 62 1.52 -5.07 7.51
C HIS A 62 1.89 -3.62 7.77
N GLU A 63 1.37 -3.07 8.86
CA GLU A 63 1.73 -1.74 9.32
C GLU A 63 3.05 -1.84 10.09
N PHE A 64 4.10 -1.19 9.58
CA PHE A 64 5.35 -1.04 10.32
C PHE A 64 5.38 0.38 10.89
N LYS A 65 5.36 0.50 12.21
CA LYS A 65 5.63 1.77 12.90
C LYS A 65 7.14 1.84 13.11
N ASP A 66 7.82 2.70 12.37
CA ASP A 66 9.22 3.00 12.65
C ASP A 66 9.34 3.50 14.10
N LEU A 67 10.24 2.91 14.88
CA LEU A 67 10.43 3.24 16.30
C LEU A 67 10.90 4.70 16.55
N ASP A 68 11.19 5.46 15.49
CA ASP A 68 11.82 6.78 15.56
C ASP A 68 10.82 7.95 15.58
N THR A 69 9.52 7.66 15.77
CA THR A 69 8.52 8.68 16.09
C THR A 69 7.92 8.42 17.46
N GLY A 70 8.72 8.71 18.49
CA GLY A 70 8.32 8.82 19.90
C GLY A 70 8.23 10.28 20.34
#